data_AF-A0A264Y686-F1
#
_entry.id   AF-A0A264Y686-F1
#
_cell.length_a   1.000
_cell.length_b   1.000
_cell.length_c   1.000
_cell.angle_alpha   90.00
_cell.angle_beta   90.00
_cell.angle_gamma   90.00
#
_symmetry.space_group_name_H-M   'P 1'
#
loop_
_entity.id
_entity.type
_entity.pdbx_description
1 polymer ?
#
loop_
_entity_poly.entity_id
_entity_poly.type
_entity_poly.pdbx_seq_one_letter_code
_entity_poly.pdbx_strand_id
1 'polypeptide(L)'
;MSMIISNELLAAYAVGAVTKEERNHVRQYLAENSYELESVMMMMDDDYELMLDKDIDNSSQSNFGNSKESSFFDLCYGAAAFAPRHSSTIKNMTKDDSKIKDGFGKRLDDLINELGI
;
A
#
# COMPACT_ATOMS: atom_id res chain seq x y z
N MET A 1 18.94 -11.84 32.40
CA MET A 1 18.04 -10.85 33.02
C MET A 1 17.18 -10.30 31.90
N SER A 2 15.86 -10.43 31.98
CA SER A 2 14.96 -9.79 31.01
C SER A 2 14.88 -8.31 31.36
N MET A 3 15.17 -7.43 30.40
CA MET A 3 14.97 -6.00 30.56
C MET A 3 13.46 -5.75 30.53
N ILE A 4 12.93 -5.11 31.58
CA ILE A 4 11.51 -4.76 31.63
C ILE A 4 11.32 -3.55 30.69
N ILE A 5 10.51 -3.75 29.65
CA ILE A 5 10.16 -2.68 28.71
C ILE A 5 9.02 -1.87 29.33
N SER A 6 9.21 -0.57 29.50
CA SER A 6 8.20 0.36 29.98
C SER A 6 7.58 1.16 28.82
N ASN A 7 6.37 1.67 29.02
CA ASN A 7 5.70 2.53 28.03
C ASN A 7 6.50 3.80 27.72
N GLU A 8 7.21 4.33 28.71
CA GLU A 8 8.12 5.48 28.53
C GLU A 8 9.27 5.13 27.57
N LEU A 9 9.81 3.92 27.64
CA LEU A 9 10.86 3.44 26.74
C LEU A 9 10.33 3.20 25.32
N LEU A 10 9.10 2.71 25.17
CA LEU A 10 8.43 2.56 23.88
C LEU A 10 8.16 3.92 23.22
N ALA A 11 7.71 4.90 23.99
CA ALA A 11 7.53 6.27 23.51
C ALA A 11 8.87 6.92 23.13
N ALA A 12 9.91 6.76 23.95
CA ALA A 12 11.26 7.23 23.63
C ALA A 12 11.82 6.54 22.36
N TYR A 13 11.49 5.27 22.15
CA TYR A 13 11.85 4.53 20.94
C TYR A 13 11.16 5.12 19.69
N ALA A 14 9.86 5.44 19.79
CA ALA A 14 9.12 6.07 18.69
C ALA A 14 9.71 7.42 18.28
N VAL A 15 10.13 8.23 19.26
CA VAL A 15 10.81 9.52 19.04
C VAL A 15 12.27 9.35 18.58
N GLY A 16 12.86 8.16 18.74
CA GLY A 16 14.26 7.88 18.42
C GLY A 16 15.27 8.30 19.50
N ALA A 17 14.80 8.67 20.69
CA ALA A 17 15.59 9.12 21.84
C ALA A 17 16.07 7.95 22.74
N VAL A 18 16.57 6.88 22.14
CA VAL A 18 17.04 5.66 22.84
C VAL A 18 18.44 5.26 22.43
N THR A 19 19.19 4.67 23.36
CA THR A 19 20.52 4.12 23.11
C THR A 19 20.46 2.90 22.18
N LYS A 20 21.60 2.46 21.65
CA LYS A 20 21.65 1.36 20.68
C LYS A 20 21.27 0.03 21.33
N GLU A 21 21.68 -0.16 22.57
CA GLU A 21 21.43 -1.34 23.38
C GLU A 21 19.94 -1.47 23.72
N GLU A 22 19.32 -0.38 24.16
CA GLU A 22 17.87 -0.30 24.43
C GLU A 22 17.05 -0.54 23.17
N ARG A 23 17.45 0.07 22.05
CA ARG A 23 16.79 -0.10 20.76
C ARG A 23 16.74 -1.57 20.32
N ASN A 24 17.83 -2.31 20.55
CA ASN A 24 17.87 -3.73 20.20
C ASN A 24 16.96 -4.57 21.10
N HIS A 25 16.90 -4.25 22.40
CA HIS A 25 15.97 -4.93 23.33
C HIS A 25 14.52 -4.62 22.99
N VAL A 26 14.18 -3.35 22.71
CA VAL A 26 12.84 -2.94 22.28
C VAL A 26 12.45 -3.65 20.97
N ARG A 27 13.35 -3.76 20.00
CA ARG A 27 13.08 -4.51 18.76
C ARG A 27 12.76 -5.98 18.99
N GLN A 28 13.52 -6.63 19.87
CA GLN A 28 13.24 -8.03 20.21
C GLN A 28 11.88 -8.16 20.90
N TYR A 29 11.57 -7.26 21.83
CA TYR A 29 10.29 -7.22 22.53
C TYR A 29 9.10 -6.99 21.60
N LEU A 30 9.21 -6.04 20.67
CA LEU A 30 8.14 -5.74 19.70
C LEU A 30 7.92 -6.88 18.69
N ALA A 31 8.94 -7.68 18.39
CA ALA A 31 8.78 -8.87 17.56
C ALA A 31 7.93 -9.96 18.23
N GLU A 32 7.96 -10.01 19.56
CA GLU A 32 7.17 -10.96 20.36
C GLU A 32 5.78 -10.40 20.73
N ASN A 33 5.58 -9.07 20.68
CA ASN A 33 4.36 -8.38 21.11
C ASN A 33 3.81 -7.50 19.99
N SER A 34 3.03 -8.09 19.08
CA SER A 34 2.48 -7.38 17.90
C SER A 34 1.56 -6.21 18.24
N TYR A 35 0.87 -6.27 19.38
CA TYR A 35 -0.02 -5.19 19.85
C TYR A 35 0.75 -3.91 20.19
N GLU A 36 1.87 -4.04 20.90
CA GLU A 36 2.73 -2.90 21.25
C GLU A 36 3.42 -2.33 20.00
N LEU A 37 3.73 -3.17 19.01
CA LEU A 37 4.30 -2.73 17.74
C LEU A 37 3.33 -1.83 16.97
N GLU A 38 2.05 -2.19 16.92
CA GLU A 38 1.01 -1.36 16.32
C GLU A 38 0.89 -0.02 17.05
N SER A 39 0.89 -0.03 18.40
CA SER A 39 0.88 1.21 19.20
C SER A 39 2.09 2.10 18.91
N VAL A 40 3.29 1.54 18.81
CA VAL A 40 4.51 2.29 18.46
C VAL A 40 4.46 2.84 17.04
N MET A 41 3.95 2.06 16.07
CA MET A 41 3.78 2.56 14.69
C MET A 41 2.84 3.76 14.65
N MET A 42 1.71 3.70 15.34
CA MET A 42 0.78 4.84 15.43
C MET A 42 1.42 6.09 16.06
N MET A 43 2.41 5.94 16.96
CA MET A 43 3.16 7.06 17.54
C MET A 43 4.27 7.61 16.61
N MET A 44 4.69 6.84 15.61
CA MET A 44 5.72 7.24 14.64
C MET A 44 5.13 7.97 13.41
N ASP A 45 3.82 7.82 13.19
CA ASP A 45 3.11 8.45 12.09
C ASP A 45 2.77 9.92 12.44
N ASP A 46 3.23 10.86 11.61
CA ASP A 46 3.04 12.31 11.81
C ASP A 46 1.61 12.79 11.43
N ASP A 47 0.81 11.94 10.77
CA ASP A 47 -0.50 12.26 10.21
C ASP A 47 -1.67 11.76 11.07
N TYR A 48 -1.40 11.36 12.32
CA TYR A 48 -2.45 11.08 13.29
C TYR A 48 -3.10 12.39 13.74
N GLU A 49 -4.12 12.83 13.01
CA GLU A 49 -5.06 13.85 13.49
C GLU A 49 -5.75 13.29 14.74
N LEU A 50 -5.21 13.64 15.90
CA LEU A 50 -5.93 13.52 17.16
C LEU A 50 -7.22 14.33 17.01
N MET A 51 -8.29 13.64 16.65
CA MET A 51 -9.67 14.07 16.88
C MET A 51 -9.85 14.10 18.41
N LEU A 52 -9.19 15.06 19.06
CA LEU A 52 -9.55 15.53 20.38
C LEU A 52 -10.99 15.95 20.20
N ASP A 53 -11.91 15.13 20.72
CA ASP A 53 -13.33 15.38 20.68
C ASP A 53 -13.56 16.79 21.22
N LYS A 54 -13.73 17.73 20.29
CA LYS A 54 -13.96 19.14 20.58
C LYS A 54 -15.44 19.28 20.87
N ASP A 55 -15.84 18.78 22.02
CA ASP A 55 -16.94 19.36 22.78
C ASP A 55 -16.47 20.62 23.55
N ILE A 56 -15.45 21.31 23.01
CA ILE A 56 -15.18 22.71 23.29
C ILE A 56 -15.34 23.45 21.97
N ASP A 57 -16.58 23.92 21.80
CA ASP A 57 -17.07 24.91 20.85
C ASP A 57 -15.97 25.71 20.13
N ASN A 58 -15.91 25.59 18.80
CA ASN A 58 -16.22 26.72 17.92
C ASN A 58 -16.06 26.32 16.45
N SER A 59 -17.19 26.43 15.74
CA SER A 59 -17.33 26.77 14.34
C SER A 59 -16.07 27.38 13.70
N SER A 60 -15.45 26.64 12.79
CA SER A 60 -14.90 27.20 11.56
C SER A 60 -14.71 26.10 10.53
N GLN A 61 -15.62 26.08 9.57
CA GLN A 61 -15.44 25.47 8.25
C GLN A 61 -13.99 25.63 7.76
N SER A 62 -13.41 24.58 7.21
CA SER A 62 -12.76 24.72 5.90
C SER A 62 -12.61 23.39 5.17
N ASN A 63 -13.42 23.27 4.12
CA ASN A 63 -13.08 22.70 2.81
C ASN A 63 -12.81 21.19 2.74
N PHE A 64 -13.92 20.46 2.64
CA PHE A 64 -14.01 19.28 1.79
C PHE A 64 -13.66 19.70 0.35
N GLY A 65 -12.38 19.56 -0.02
CA GLY A 65 -11.82 20.16 -1.22
C GLY A 65 -10.79 19.28 -1.90
N ASN A 66 -11.25 18.27 -2.62
CA ASN A 66 -11.09 18.17 -4.07
C ASN A 66 -11.37 16.72 -4.50
N SER A 67 -12.50 16.52 -5.15
CA SER A 67 -12.69 15.49 -6.16
C SER A 67 -11.63 15.68 -7.25
N LYS A 68 -10.42 15.18 -7.02
CA LYS A 68 -9.45 15.04 -8.09
C LYS A 68 -9.97 13.94 -8.98
N GLU A 69 -10.42 14.32 -10.18
CA GLU A 69 -10.57 13.38 -11.28
C GLU A 69 -9.32 12.51 -11.29
N SER A 70 -9.47 11.24 -10.91
CA SER A 70 -8.38 10.28 -10.99
C SER A 70 -8.07 10.15 -12.47
N SER A 71 -7.01 10.85 -12.89
CA SER A 71 -6.51 10.82 -14.25
C SER A 71 -6.40 9.35 -14.65
N PHE A 72 -7.01 8.97 -15.78
CA PHE A 72 -6.98 7.60 -16.30
C PHE A 72 -5.55 7.04 -16.34
N PHE A 73 -4.55 7.91 -16.48
CA PHE A 73 -3.13 7.57 -16.43
C PHE A 73 -2.65 7.00 -15.09
N ASP A 74 -3.12 7.49 -13.94
CA ASP A 74 -2.74 6.94 -12.63
C ASP A 74 -3.26 5.51 -12.46
N LEU A 75 -4.48 5.27 -12.94
CA LEU A 75 -5.08 3.94 -12.95
C LEU A 75 -4.30 2.99 -13.89
N CYS A 76 -3.94 3.44 -15.10
CA CYS A 76 -3.15 2.66 -16.03
C CYS A 76 -1.74 2.36 -15.51
N TYR A 77 -1.09 3.33 -14.87
CA TYR A 77 0.25 3.16 -14.32
C TYR A 77 0.25 2.12 -13.19
N GLY A 78 -0.72 2.22 -12.27
CA GLY A 78 -0.92 1.21 -11.23
C GLY A 78 -1.22 -0.18 -11.80
N ALA A 79 -2.09 -0.28 -12.81
CA ALA A 79 -2.41 -1.56 -13.45
C ALA A 79 -1.21 -2.17 -14.19
N ALA A 80 -0.39 -1.35 -14.87
CA ALA A 80 0.78 -1.82 -15.61
C ALA A 80 1.87 -2.41 -14.70
N ALA A 81 1.97 -1.96 -13.44
CA ALA A 81 2.90 -2.52 -12.47
C ALA A 81 2.65 -4.02 -12.19
N PHE A 82 1.40 -4.47 -12.35
CA PHE A 82 1.00 -5.87 -12.17
C PHE A 82 0.89 -6.65 -13.49
N ALA A 83 1.10 -6.00 -14.63
CA ALA A 83 1.12 -6.71 -15.90
C ALA A 83 2.35 -7.64 -15.96
N PRO A 84 2.17 -8.92 -16.34
CA PRO A 84 3.30 -9.83 -16.50
C PRO A 84 4.33 -9.23 -17.46
N ARG A 85 5.59 -9.10 -17.02
CA ARG A 85 6.70 -8.73 -17.91
C ARG A 85 6.88 -9.85 -18.93
N HIS A 86 6.18 -9.76 -20.07
CA HIS A 86 6.55 -10.54 -21.24
C HIS A 86 7.92 -10.01 -21.69
N SER A 87 8.97 -10.75 -21.34
CA SER A 87 10.28 -10.64 -21.96
C SER A 87 10.09 -10.84 -23.45
N SER A 88 9.89 -9.76 -24.21
CA SER A 88 10.08 -9.78 -25.65
C SER A 88 11.58 -9.93 -25.90
N THR A 89 12.04 -11.17 -25.81
CA THR A 89 13.16 -11.59 -26.64
C THR A 89 12.73 -11.25 -28.06
N ILE A 90 13.19 -10.12 -28.58
CA ILE A 90 12.98 -9.73 -29.97
C ILE A 90 13.72 -10.78 -30.80
N LYS A 91 13.02 -11.87 -31.11
CA LYS A 91 13.31 -12.64 -32.30
C LYS A 91 12.76 -11.78 -33.41
N ASN A 92 13.65 -11.23 -34.23
CA ASN A 92 13.27 -10.71 -35.55
C ASN A 92 12.63 -11.85 -36.32
N MET A 93 11.32 -12.05 -36.13
CA MET A 93 10.53 -12.94 -36.95
C MET A 93 9.98 -12.07 -38.06
N THR A 94 10.69 -12.21 -39.19
CA THR A 94 10.19 -11.95 -40.52
C THR A 94 8.71 -12.27 -40.62
N LYS A 95 7.99 -11.31 -41.17
CA LYS A 95 6.62 -11.34 -41.64
C LYS A 95 6.25 -12.72 -42.21
N ASP A 96 5.54 -13.53 -41.44
CA ASP A 96 4.84 -14.72 -41.92
C ASP A 96 3.40 -14.66 -41.41
N ASP A 97 2.50 -14.28 -42.33
CA ASP A 97 1.06 -14.28 -42.14
C ASP A 97 0.54 -15.72 -41.99
N SER A 98 0.54 -16.27 -40.77
CA SER A 98 -0.20 -17.50 -40.51
C SER A 98 -0.65 -17.63 -39.05
N LYS A 99 -1.95 -17.44 -38.85
CA LYS A 99 -2.82 -17.97 -37.78
C LYS A 99 -2.17 -18.15 -36.41
N ILE A 100 -2.20 -17.09 -35.61
CA ILE A 100 -2.11 -17.18 -34.16
C ILE A 100 -3.31 -16.39 -33.57
N LYS A 101 -4.52 -16.97 -33.69
CA LYS A 101 -5.67 -16.58 -32.84
C LYS A 101 -5.49 -17.30 -31.49
N ASP A 102 -4.45 -16.92 -30.76
CA ASP A 102 -4.17 -17.55 -29.47
C ASP A 102 -5.02 -16.93 -28.37
N GLY A 103 -5.92 -17.76 -27.86
CA GLY A 103 -6.61 -17.59 -26.58
C GLY A 103 -7.73 -16.56 -26.58
N PHE A 104 -7.42 -15.29 -26.85
CA PHE A 104 -8.37 -14.22 -26.60
C PHE A 104 -9.46 -14.12 -27.68
N GLY A 105 -9.05 -14.15 -28.95
CA GLY A 105 -9.98 -14.02 -30.08
C GLY A 105 -11.02 -15.13 -30.12
N LYS A 106 -10.63 -16.38 -29.82
CA LYS A 106 -11.59 -17.50 -29.74
C LYS A 106 -12.59 -17.33 -28.59
N ARG A 107 -12.13 -16.94 -27.40
CA ARG A 107 -13.02 -16.71 -26.25
C ARG A 107 -14.01 -15.58 -26.49
N LEU A 108 -13.59 -14.55 -27.21
CA LEU A 108 -14.46 -13.45 -27.60
C LEU A 108 -15.48 -13.89 -28.66
N ASP A 109 -15.03 -14.62 -29.68
CA ASP A 109 -15.91 -15.15 -30.74
C ASP A 109 -16.96 -16.11 -30.13
N ASP A 110 -16.58 -16.96 -29.18
CA ASP A 110 -17.51 -17.88 -28.49
C ASP A 110 -18.54 -17.13 -27.63
N LEU A 111 -18.13 -16.07 -26.93
CA LEU A 111 -19.02 -15.22 -26.12
C LEU A 111 -20.06 -14.49 -26.99
N ILE A 112 -19.63 -13.97 -28.15
CA ILE A 112 -20.51 -13.27 -29.09
C ILE A 112 -21.56 -14.23 -29.65
N ASN A 113 -21.16 -15.45 -30.02
CA ASN A 113 -22.06 -16.49 -30.48
C ASN A 113 -23.05 -16.95 -29.39
N GLU A 114 -22.61 -17.01 -28.12
CA GLU A 114 -23.48 -17.34 -26.97
C GLU A 114 -24.51 -16.24 -26.68
N LEU A 115 -24.14 -14.97 -26.92
CA LEU A 115 -25.04 -13.82 -26.76
C LEU A 115 -26.01 -13.64 -27.95
N GLY A 116 -25.78 -14.36 -29.07
CA GLY A 116 -26.63 -14.31 -30.26
C GLY A 116 -26.65 -12.93 -30.95
N ILE A 117 -25.54 -12.18 -30.85
CA ILE A 117 -25.35 -10.85 -31.47
C ILE A 117 -24.39 -10.98 -32.65
#